data_AF-A0A366MHW2-F1
#
_entry.id   AF-A0A366MHW2-F1
#
_cell.length_a   1.000
_cell.length_b   1.000
_cell.length_c   1.000
_cell.angle_alpha   90.00
_cell.angle_beta   90.00
_cell.angle_gamma   90.00
#
_symmetry.space_group_name_H-M   'P 1'
#
loop_
_entity.id
_entity.type
_entity.pdbx_description
1 polymer ?
#
loop_
_entity_poly.entity_id
_entity_poly.type
_entity_poly.pdbx_seq_one_letter_code
_entity_poly.pdbx_strand_id
1 'polypeptide(L)'
;MKKTEMLKKHRSDRDSAVSPVVGVMLMLVVTIIVAALVAAFAGGIGTTTEAAPTASLDVSLFIGQGSAMIENIAGDTLPTKDLLITVSYGVPVKFANKALDHGGETIIHTIDGRLEPTAENDLNTTLAGYPFAYQITNNNATVSKRTVNNQLFGQADLVSGSSIAFDLNYFAGFDTTKAKTYGIDT
;
A
#
# COMPACT_ATOMS: atom_id res chain seq x y z
N MET A 1 -31.53 -65.20 -69.10
CA MET A 1 -31.37 -63.72 -69.09
C MET A 1 -32.61 -63.16 -68.37
N LYS A 2 -32.59 -62.39 -67.29
CA LYS A 2 -31.60 -61.54 -66.62
C LYS A 2 -31.76 -61.71 -65.10
N LYS A 3 -30.62 -61.61 -64.42
CA LYS A 3 -30.43 -61.52 -62.97
C LYS A 3 -30.72 -60.05 -62.58
N THR A 4 -31.49 -59.80 -61.52
CA THR A 4 -31.53 -58.46 -60.92
C THR A 4 -31.47 -58.58 -59.41
N GLU A 5 -30.33 -58.16 -58.88
CA GLU A 5 -30.00 -58.14 -57.47
C GLU A 5 -30.76 -57.01 -56.78
N MET A 6 -31.45 -57.33 -55.68
CA MET A 6 -32.00 -56.33 -54.78
C MET A 6 -31.00 -56.04 -53.67
N LEU A 7 -30.49 -54.81 -53.67
CA LEU A 7 -29.57 -54.23 -52.69
C LEU A 7 -30.13 -54.34 -51.26
N LYS A 8 -29.49 -55.15 -50.43
CA LYS A 8 -29.72 -55.16 -48.97
C LYS A 8 -28.93 -54.01 -48.35
N LYS A 9 -29.59 -52.86 -48.17
CA LYS A 9 -29.04 -51.70 -47.45
C LYS A 9 -28.86 -52.04 -45.97
N HIS A 10 -27.64 -52.36 -45.53
CA HIS A 10 -27.28 -52.35 -44.12
C HIS A 10 -27.21 -50.89 -43.65
N ARG A 11 -28.23 -50.43 -42.92
CA ARG A 11 -28.07 -49.28 -42.03
C ARG A 11 -27.14 -49.73 -40.91
N SER A 12 -25.92 -49.20 -40.91
CA SER A 12 -25.06 -49.23 -39.73
C SER A 12 -25.67 -48.24 -38.74
N ASP A 13 -26.43 -48.77 -37.77
CA ASP A 13 -26.80 -48.05 -36.57
C ASP A 13 -25.50 -47.71 -35.83
N ARG A 14 -25.00 -46.50 -36.08
CA ARG A 14 -23.88 -45.88 -35.34
C ARG A 14 -24.41 -45.03 -34.19
N ASP A 15 -25.59 -45.34 -33.68
CA ASP A 15 -26.00 -44.87 -32.37
C ASP A 15 -25.30 -45.76 -31.36
N SER A 16 -24.12 -45.31 -30.95
CA SER A 16 -23.38 -45.82 -29.79
C SER A 16 -24.30 -45.71 -28.57
N ALA A 17 -25.17 -46.71 -28.38
CA ALA A 17 -26.05 -46.79 -27.24
C ALA A 17 -25.17 -46.92 -26.00
N VAL A 18 -24.99 -45.81 -25.30
CA VAL A 18 -24.33 -45.77 -24.01
C VAL A 18 -25.15 -46.70 -23.11
N SER A 19 -24.50 -47.68 -22.49
CA SER A 19 -25.18 -48.62 -21.60
C SER A 19 -25.99 -47.85 -20.53
N PRO A 20 -27.23 -48.24 -20.22
CA PRO A 20 -28.08 -47.54 -19.25
C PRO A 20 -27.37 -47.26 -17.92
N VAL A 21 -26.50 -48.17 -17.49
CA VAL A 21 -25.70 -48.02 -16.27
C VAL A 21 -24.60 -46.98 -16.43
N VAL A 22 -23.90 -46.99 -17.56
CA VAL A 22 -22.77 -46.07 -17.82
C VAL A 22 -23.27 -44.64 -18.05
N GLY A 23 -24.44 -44.47 -18.69
CA GLY A 23 -25.05 -43.16 -18.88
C GLY A 23 -25.41 -42.50 -17.53
N VAL A 24 -25.98 -43.27 -16.61
CA VAL A 24 -26.31 -42.78 -15.26
C VAL A 24 -25.06 -42.50 -14.44
N MET A 25 -24.06 -43.40 -14.47
CA MET A 25 -22.80 -43.18 -13.75
C MET A 25 -22.08 -41.92 -14.24
N LEU A 26 -22.05 -41.68 -15.56
CA LEU A 26 -21.45 -40.47 -16.14
C LEU A 26 -22.22 -39.20 -15.74
N MET A 27 -23.55 -39.24 -15.76
CA MET A 27 -24.39 -38.11 -15.34
C MET A 27 -24.14 -37.74 -13.88
N LEU A 28 -24.04 -38.73 -12.98
CA LEU A 28 -23.75 -38.51 -11.57
C LEU A 28 -22.38 -37.86 -11.37
N VAL A 29 -21.34 -38.36 -12.04
CA VAL A 29 -20.00 -37.80 -11.90
C VAL A 29 -19.94 -36.34 -12.38
N VAL A 30 -20.49 -36.06 -13.56
CA VAL A 30 -20.48 -34.69 -14.11
C VAL A 30 -21.28 -33.74 -13.22
N THR A 31 -22.46 -34.14 -12.75
CA THR A 31 -23.29 -33.31 -11.87
C THR A 31 -22.60 -33.05 -10.53
N ILE A 32 -21.93 -34.04 -9.94
CA ILE A 32 -21.17 -33.88 -8.69
C ILE A 32 -20.00 -32.92 -8.89
N ILE A 33 -19.25 -33.04 -10.00
CA ILE A 33 -18.14 -32.14 -10.31
C ILE A 33 -18.64 -30.70 -10.49
N VAL A 34 -19.69 -30.49 -11.29
CA VAL A 34 -20.25 -29.16 -11.51
C VAL A 34 -20.82 -28.57 -10.22
N ALA A 35 -21.54 -29.36 -9.42
CA ALA A 35 -22.06 -28.93 -8.13
C ALA A 35 -20.93 -28.53 -7.16
N ALA A 36 -19.84 -29.30 -7.11
CA ALA A 36 -18.67 -28.99 -6.28
C ALA A 36 -17.97 -27.70 -6.75
N LEU A 37 -17.85 -27.48 -8.06
CA LEU A 37 -17.30 -26.24 -8.59
C LEU A 37 -18.19 -25.05 -8.25
N VAL A 38 -19.50 -25.15 -8.44
CA VAL A 38 -20.45 -24.08 -8.08
C VAL A 38 -20.42 -23.81 -6.57
N ALA A 39 -20.32 -24.85 -5.73
CA ALA A 39 -20.18 -24.71 -4.29
C ALA A 39 -18.84 -24.06 -3.89
N ALA A 40 -17.74 -24.36 -4.58
CA ALA A 40 -16.45 -23.72 -4.39
C ALA A 40 -16.49 -22.23 -4.77
N PHE A 41 -17.15 -21.87 -5.88
CA PHE A 41 -17.33 -20.47 -6.28
C PHE A 41 -18.26 -19.71 -5.31
N ALA A 42 -19.38 -20.31 -4.91
CA ALA A 42 -20.31 -19.72 -3.93
C ALA A 42 -19.71 -19.67 -2.52
N GLY A 43 -18.82 -20.61 -2.18
CA GLY A 43 -18.08 -20.68 -0.92
C GLY A 43 -16.88 -19.74 -0.84
N GLY A 44 -16.63 -18.93 -1.88
CA GLY A 44 -15.69 -17.82 -1.80
C GLY A 44 -14.22 -18.17 -2.05
N ILE A 45 -13.90 -19.22 -2.82
CA ILE A 45 -12.51 -19.53 -3.24
C ILE A 45 -11.97 -18.53 -4.29
N GLY A 46 -12.25 -17.23 -4.12
CA GLY A 46 -11.87 -16.21 -5.10
C GLY A 46 -11.89 -14.76 -4.61
N THR A 47 -12.34 -14.48 -3.38
CA THR A 47 -12.35 -13.10 -2.88
C THR A 47 -11.90 -13.05 -1.43
N THR A 48 -10.61 -13.31 -1.19
CA THR A 48 -9.92 -12.80 0.00
C THR A 48 -9.50 -11.35 -0.21
N THR A 49 -10.35 -10.55 -0.86
CA THR A 49 -10.14 -9.11 -0.88
C THR A 49 -10.51 -8.62 0.50
N GLU A 50 -9.55 -8.66 1.42
CA GLU A 50 -9.69 -7.93 2.68
C GLU A 50 -10.07 -6.49 2.32
N ALA A 51 -11.15 -6.00 2.91
CA ALA A 51 -11.56 -4.63 2.71
C ALA A 51 -10.41 -3.72 3.15
N ALA A 52 -10.05 -2.74 2.32
CA ALA A 52 -9.04 -1.76 2.70
C ALA A 52 -9.50 -1.06 4.00
N PRO A 53 -8.59 -0.83 4.96
CA PRO A 53 -8.95 -0.18 6.21
C PRO A 53 -9.51 1.22 5.93
N THR A 54 -10.60 1.55 6.60
CA THR A 54 -11.25 2.86 6.52
C THR A 54 -10.98 3.62 7.80
N ALA A 55 -10.15 4.66 7.72
CA ALA A 55 -9.83 5.52 8.85
C ALA A 55 -9.91 6.99 8.45
N SER A 56 -10.31 7.84 9.39
CA SER A 56 -10.30 9.28 9.27
C SER A 56 -9.08 9.80 10.02
N LEU A 57 -8.21 10.52 9.31
CA LEU A 57 -6.97 11.05 9.86
C LEU A 57 -7.07 12.57 9.97
N ASP A 58 -6.62 13.12 11.09
CA ASP A 58 -6.31 14.54 11.23
C ASP A 58 -4.79 14.72 11.24
N VAL A 59 -4.30 15.73 10.51
CA VAL A 59 -2.87 15.99 10.34
C VAL A 59 -2.58 17.44 10.68
N SER A 60 -1.83 17.63 11.76
CA SER A 60 -1.47 18.94 12.29
C SER A 60 0.03 19.19 12.17
N LEU A 61 0.40 20.37 11.68
CA LEU A 61 1.78 20.83 11.52
C LEU A 61 2.03 21.99 12.50
N PHE A 62 2.90 21.78 13.49
CA PHE A 62 3.24 22.77 14.50
C PHE A 62 4.61 23.38 14.19
N ILE A 63 4.61 24.44 13.38
CA ILE A 63 5.84 25.06 12.88
C ILE A 63 6.74 25.56 14.04
N GLY A 64 6.19 26.34 14.98
CA GLY A 64 6.96 26.87 16.11
C GLY A 64 7.43 25.85 17.14
N GLN A 65 6.76 24.69 17.23
CA GLN A 65 7.20 23.60 18.12
C GLN A 65 8.09 22.58 17.40
N GLY A 66 8.25 22.70 16.08
CA GLY A 66 9.05 21.78 15.29
C GLY A 66 8.51 20.36 15.26
N SER A 67 7.19 20.17 15.37
CA SER A 67 6.56 18.85 15.35
C SER A 67 5.42 18.74 14.32
N ALA A 68 5.22 17.54 13.79
CA ALA A 68 4.07 17.17 12.99
C ALA A 68 3.31 16.03 13.69
N MET A 69 1.99 16.05 13.67
CA MET A 69 1.15 15.09 14.38
C MET A 69 0.10 14.52 13.44
N ILE A 70 -0.06 13.20 13.48
CA ILE A 70 -1.14 12.48 12.81
C ILE A 70 -2.00 11.83 13.88
N GLU A 71 -3.30 12.09 13.85
CA GLU A 71 -4.29 11.51 14.75
C GLU A 71 -5.28 10.67 13.94
N ASN A 72 -5.57 9.45 14.40
CA ASN A 72 -6.69 8.68 13.86
C ASN A 72 -7.95 9.04 14.63
N ILE A 73 -8.81 9.89 14.08
CA ILE A 73 -10.00 10.36 14.79
C ILE A 73 -11.13 9.33 14.81
N ALA A 74 -11.22 8.45 13.81
CA ALA A 74 -12.28 7.45 13.71
C ALA A 74 -11.96 6.36 12.69
N GLY A 75 -12.50 5.15 12.90
CA GLY A 75 -12.42 4.04 11.95
C GLY A 75 -11.46 2.93 12.40
N ASP A 76 -10.89 2.24 11.42
CA ASP A 76 -10.05 1.07 11.63
C ASP A 76 -8.66 1.44 12.20
N THR A 77 -8.05 0.49 12.90
CA THR A 77 -6.68 0.61 13.37
C THR A 77 -5.71 0.58 12.20
N LEU A 78 -4.79 1.54 12.16
CA LEU A 78 -3.76 1.64 11.13
C LEU A 78 -2.38 1.28 11.69
N PRO A 79 -1.79 0.14 11.30
CA PRO A 79 -0.41 -0.18 11.60
C PRO A 79 0.51 0.79 10.87
N THR A 80 1.36 1.53 11.59
CA THR A 80 2.19 2.55 10.93
C THR A 80 3.26 1.97 10.00
N LYS A 81 3.60 0.68 10.14
CA LYS A 81 4.49 -0.03 9.22
C LYS A 81 3.95 -0.16 7.79
N ASP A 82 2.62 -0.08 7.62
CA ASP A 82 1.95 -0.22 6.33
C ASP A 82 1.59 1.16 5.74
N LEU A 83 1.96 2.24 6.44
CA LEU A 83 1.71 3.61 6.00
C LEU A 83 2.91 4.17 5.21
N LEU A 84 2.58 4.77 4.08
CA LEU A 84 3.48 5.61 3.29
C LEU A 84 2.89 7.02 3.27
N ILE A 85 3.62 7.98 3.84
CA ILE A 85 3.20 9.37 3.97
C ILE A 85 4.00 10.19 2.95
N THR A 86 3.31 10.87 2.04
CA THR A 86 3.95 11.78 1.07
C THR A 86 3.48 13.20 1.32
N VAL A 87 4.44 14.09 1.56
CA VAL A 87 4.23 15.52 1.77
C VAL A 87 4.74 16.26 0.54
N SER A 88 3.95 17.20 0.05
CA SER A 88 4.33 18.10 -1.04
C SER A 88 4.22 19.54 -0.58
N TYR A 89 5.31 20.30 -0.73
CA TYR A 89 5.39 21.70 -0.36
C TYR A 89 5.87 22.55 -1.54
N GLY A 90 5.10 23.58 -1.89
CA GLY A 90 5.50 24.57 -2.88
C GLY A 90 6.22 25.73 -2.21
N VAL A 91 7.52 25.88 -2.47
CA VAL A 91 8.32 26.96 -1.91
C VAL A 91 7.90 28.28 -2.56
N PRO A 92 7.48 29.30 -1.80
CA PRO A 92 7.09 30.57 -2.37
C PRO A 92 8.27 31.25 -3.06
N VAL A 93 8.05 32.01 -4.14
CA VAL A 93 9.17 32.69 -4.84
C VAL A 93 9.86 33.73 -3.95
N LYS A 94 9.11 34.32 -3.01
CA LYS A 94 9.60 35.31 -2.07
C LYS A 94 9.08 35.06 -0.68
N PHE A 95 9.91 35.36 0.31
CA PHE A 95 9.54 35.44 1.72
C PHE A 95 10.08 36.74 2.30
N ALA A 96 9.27 37.47 3.06
CA ALA A 96 9.65 38.76 3.64
C ALA A 96 10.31 39.74 2.63
N ASN A 97 9.74 39.83 1.42
CA ASN A 97 10.25 40.61 0.28
C ASN A 97 11.64 40.22 -0.25
N LYS A 98 12.21 39.09 0.18
CA LYS A 98 13.45 38.53 -0.37
C LYS A 98 13.16 37.32 -1.22
N ALA A 99 13.90 37.18 -2.33
CA ALA A 99 13.88 35.95 -3.11
C ALA A 99 14.45 34.81 -2.26
N LEU A 100 13.82 33.64 -2.35
CA LEU A 100 14.28 32.42 -1.70
C LEU A 100 15.24 31.65 -2.62
N ASP A 101 16.19 30.95 -2.02
CA ASP A 101 17.15 30.12 -2.76
C ASP A 101 16.45 29.03 -3.59
N HIS A 102 15.38 28.45 -3.06
CA HIS A 102 14.53 27.45 -3.73
C HIS A 102 13.18 28.03 -4.17
N GLY A 103 13.09 29.35 -4.37
CA GLY A 103 11.83 30.02 -4.68
C GLY A 103 11.16 29.50 -5.95
N GLY A 104 9.93 29.00 -5.83
CA GLY A 104 9.17 28.41 -6.94
C GLY A 104 9.41 26.91 -7.16
N GLU A 105 10.27 26.28 -6.37
CA GLU A 105 10.46 24.82 -6.40
C GLU A 105 9.34 24.10 -5.64
N THR A 106 9.08 22.85 -6.02
CA THR A 106 8.19 21.95 -5.27
C THR A 106 9.03 20.85 -4.64
N ILE A 107 8.97 20.78 -3.32
CA ILE A 107 9.61 19.76 -2.51
C ILE A 107 8.60 18.63 -2.33
N ILE A 108 8.95 17.43 -2.78
CA ILE A 108 8.17 16.21 -2.51
C ILE A 108 9.01 15.30 -1.63
N HIS A 109 8.43 14.94 -0.50
CA HIS A 109 9.06 14.12 0.51
C HIS A 109 8.17 12.94 0.88
N THR A 110 8.77 11.75 0.99
CA THR A 110 8.05 10.54 1.33
C THR A 110 8.73 9.85 2.51
N ILE A 111 7.95 9.57 3.55
CA ILE A 111 8.36 8.82 4.74
C ILE A 111 7.46 7.59 4.92
N ASP A 112 7.99 6.55 5.54
CA ASP A 112 7.22 5.45 6.10
C ASP A 112 6.79 5.77 7.55
N GLY A 113 5.65 5.23 8.00
CA GLY A 113 5.07 5.54 9.31
C GLY A 113 5.81 4.97 10.53
N ARG A 114 6.95 4.32 10.33
CA ARG A 114 7.75 3.77 11.44
C ARG A 114 8.28 4.90 12.35
N LEU A 115 8.55 4.59 13.62
CA LEU A 115 8.85 5.62 14.62
C LEU A 115 10.30 6.09 14.57
N GLU A 116 10.50 7.35 14.94
CA GLU A 116 11.81 7.85 15.29
C GLU A 116 12.30 7.16 16.58
N PRO A 117 13.57 6.76 16.64
CA PRO A 117 14.12 6.25 17.89
C PRO A 117 14.20 7.37 18.93
N THR A 118 13.53 7.19 20.07
CA THR A 118 13.63 8.06 21.25
C THR A 118 14.65 7.51 22.24
N ALA A 119 15.00 8.30 23.25
CA ALA A 119 15.92 7.89 24.31
C ALA A 119 15.46 6.62 25.05
N GLU A 120 14.14 6.36 25.11
CA GLU A 120 13.57 5.15 25.70
C GLU A 120 13.75 3.88 24.85
N ASN A 121 14.09 3.99 23.56
CA ASN A 121 14.27 2.86 22.62
C ASN A 121 15.75 2.50 22.34
N ASP A 122 16.62 2.80 23.31
CA ASP A 122 18.06 2.48 23.34
C ASP A 122 18.79 2.72 22.00
N LEU A 123 18.89 4.01 21.64
CA LEU A 123 19.61 4.48 20.47
C LEU A 123 21.10 4.11 20.60
N ASN A 124 21.53 3.01 19.99
CA ASN A 124 22.94 2.61 20.01
C ASN A 124 23.77 3.44 19.02
N THR A 125 24.29 4.57 19.52
CA THR A 125 25.15 5.51 18.78
C THR A 125 26.56 4.98 18.47
N THR A 126 26.92 3.80 18.99
CA THR A 126 28.22 3.16 18.75
C THR A 126 28.21 2.19 17.56
N LEU A 127 27.05 1.99 16.91
CA LEU A 127 26.94 1.26 15.65
C LEU A 127 27.74 1.95 14.54
N ALA A 128 28.55 1.17 13.84
CA ALA A 128 29.27 1.65 12.65
C ALA A 128 28.25 2.12 11.59
N GLY A 129 28.32 3.39 11.19
CA GLY A 129 27.38 4.01 10.25
C GLY A 129 26.38 5.01 10.87
N TYR A 130 26.58 5.39 12.13
CA TYR A 130 25.92 6.54 12.76
C TYR A 130 26.67 7.86 12.45
N PRO A 131 25.98 8.99 12.17
CA PRO A 131 24.54 9.14 11.99
C PRO A 131 24.09 8.60 10.63
N PHE A 132 22.81 8.27 10.55
CA PHE A 132 22.29 7.61 9.39
C PHE A 132 21.91 8.63 8.23
N ALA A 133 21.89 8.23 6.94
CA ALA A 133 22.12 9.01 5.72
C ALA A 133 20.88 9.52 5.01
N TYR A 134 20.61 10.77 5.28
CA TYR A 134 19.85 11.72 4.49
C TYR A 134 18.79 11.22 3.50
N GLN A 135 17.52 11.53 3.77
CA GLN A 135 16.49 11.39 2.76
C GLN A 135 16.68 12.44 1.66
N ILE A 136 16.51 11.99 0.42
CA ILE A 136 16.57 12.81 -0.78
C ILE A 136 15.15 13.08 -1.27
N THR A 137 14.90 14.31 -1.68
CA THR A 137 13.70 14.67 -2.44
C THR A 137 13.76 14.11 -3.85
N ASN A 138 12.63 14.19 -4.54
CA ASN A 138 12.53 13.93 -5.98
C ASN A 138 13.44 14.80 -6.88
N ASN A 139 14.02 15.89 -6.36
CA ASN A 139 15.02 16.72 -7.03
C ASN A 139 16.47 16.46 -6.56
N ASN A 140 16.73 15.32 -5.90
CA ASN A 140 18.05 14.89 -5.41
C ASN A 140 18.68 15.81 -4.34
N ALA A 141 17.93 16.75 -3.78
CA ALA A 141 18.39 17.54 -2.65
C ALA A 141 18.30 16.72 -1.36
N THR A 142 19.38 16.74 -0.57
CA THR A 142 19.37 16.21 0.80
C THR A 142 18.49 17.10 1.66
N VAL A 143 17.40 16.55 2.19
CA VAL A 143 16.40 17.35 2.88
C VAL A 143 16.20 17.04 4.35
N SER A 144 16.42 15.80 4.76
CA SER A 144 16.48 15.42 6.17
C SER A 144 17.85 14.85 6.43
N LYS A 145 18.42 15.11 7.61
CA LYS A 145 19.74 14.60 8.04
C LYS A 145 19.65 13.39 8.96
N ARG A 146 18.45 12.82 9.10
CA ARG A 146 18.07 12.04 10.28
C ARG A 146 17.94 10.51 10.05
N THR A 147 18.29 9.95 8.88
CA THR A 147 17.92 8.54 8.54
C THR A 147 18.88 7.83 7.57
N VAL A 148 19.40 6.60 7.81
CA VAL A 148 19.96 5.54 6.89
C VAL A 148 19.62 4.17 7.47
N ASN A 149 19.61 3.20 6.54
CA ASN A 149 19.46 1.76 6.68
C ASN A 149 18.01 1.32 6.67
N ASN A 150 17.08 2.21 6.29
CA ASN A 150 15.64 1.91 6.30
C ASN A 150 15.11 1.52 7.69
N GLN A 151 15.88 1.79 8.75
CA GLN A 151 15.56 1.37 10.11
C GLN A 151 15.09 2.56 10.92
N LEU A 152 13.83 2.89 10.68
CA LEU A 152 12.98 3.48 11.70
C LEU A 152 12.58 2.36 12.66
N PHE A 153 12.45 2.68 13.94
CA PHE A 153 12.26 1.70 15.00
C PHE A 153 10.79 1.57 15.35
N GLY A 154 10.36 0.34 15.62
CA GLY A 154 9.01 0.08 16.10
C GLY A 154 7.91 0.31 15.07
N GLN A 155 6.74 -0.17 15.46
CA GLN A 155 5.46 0.06 14.81
C GLN A 155 4.57 0.65 15.89
N ALA A 156 3.83 1.69 15.56
CA ALA A 156 2.68 2.10 16.36
C ALA A 156 1.42 1.59 15.67
N ASP A 157 0.41 1.25 16.46
CA ASP A 157 -0.92 0.99 15.97
C ASP A 157 -1.75 2.26 16.23
N LEU A 158 -2.09 2.97 15.15
CA LEU A 158 -2.96 4.13 15.21
C LEU A 158 -4.41 3.66 15.35
N VAL A 159 -4.80 3.37 16.58
CA VAL A 159 -6.20 3.12 16.97
C VAL A 159 -7.00 4.42 16.93
N SER A 160 -8.32 4.33 16.80
CA SER A 160 -9.19 5.50 16.89
C SER A 160 -8.99 6.23 18.24
N GLY A 161 -8.76 7.53 18.18
CA GLY A 161 -8.40 8.42 19.29
C GLY A 161 -6.92 8.45 19.64
N SER A 162 -6.04 7.72 18.95
CA SER A 162 -4.59 7.79 19.16
C SER A 162 -3.89 8.67 18.13
N SER A 163 -2.75 9.18 18.54
CA SER A 163 -1.93 10.08 17.74
C SER A 163 -0.46 9.70 17.79
N ILE A 164 0.24 10.00 16.71
CA ILE A 164 1.69 9.89 16.58
C ILE A 164 2.27 11.25 16.23
N ALA A 165 3.42 11.57 16.81
CA ALA A 165 4.17 12.78 16.51
C ALA A 165 5.51 12.46 15.83
N PHE A 166 5.92 13.34 14.93
CA PHE A 166 7.16 13.30 14.17
C PHE A 166 7.89 14.64 14.33
N ASP A 167 9.22 14.63 14.17
CA ASP A 167 9.98 15.87 13.98
C ASP A 167 9.52 16.54 12.68
N LEU A 168 9.29 17.85 12.70
CA LEU A 168 8.74 18.57 11.56
C LEU A 168 9.70 18.60 10.37
N ASN A 169 11.01 18.67 10.58
CA ASN A 169 11.97 18.66 9.48
C ASN A 169 12.01 17.28 8.81
N TYR A 170 11.89 16.22 9.61
CA TYR A 170 11.73 14.86 9.13
C TYR A 170 10.42 14.70 8.35
N PHE A 171 9.30 15.18 8.89
CA PHE A 171 7.99 15.06 8.27
C PHE A 171 7.86 15.86 6.97
N ALA A 172 8.33 17.12 6.97
CA ALA A 172 8.21 18.02 5.83
C ALA A 172 9.26 17.76 4.75
N GLY A 173 10.38 17.13 5.11
CA GLY A 173 11.49 16.90 4.20
C GLY A 173 12.14 18.21 3.74
N PHE A 174 12.44 19.11 4.69
CA PHE A 174 13.37 20.22 4.56
C PHE A 174 13.58 20.84 5.94
N ASP A 175 14.58 21.72 6.04
CA ASP A 175 14.88 22.43 7.29
C ASP A 175 13.91 23.62 7.46
N THR A 176 12.88 23.44 8.28
CA THR A 176 11.85 24.46 8.53
C THR A 176 12.37 25.66 9.32
N THR A 177 13.57 25.58 9.89
CA THR A 177 14.22 26.73 10.55
C THR A 177 14.84 27.71 9.55
N LYS A 178 15.01 27.29 8.29
CA LYS A 178 15.62 28.13 7.24
C LYS A 178 14.58 28.92 6.46
N ALA A 179 14.00 29.93 7.12
CA ALA A 179 13.01 30.82 6.51
C ALA A 179 13.47 31.50 5.22
N LYS A 180 14.77 31.85 5.11
CA LYS A 180 15.35 32.48 3.90
C LYS A 180 15.58 31.51 2.74
N THR A 181 15.46 30.22 2.98
CA THR A 181 15.67 29.17 1.98
C THR A 181 14.34 28.58 1.53
N TYR A 182 13.41 28.34 2.47
CA TYR A 182 12.15 27.64 2.21
C TYR A 182 10.88 28.46 2.49
N GLY A 183 10.99 29.66 3.07
CA GLY A 183 9.84 30.56 3.20
C GLY A 183 8.86 30.19 4.31
N ILE A 184 9.32 29.43 5.29
CA ILE A 184 8.60 29.07 6.50
C ILE A 184 9.41 29.55 7.69
N ASP A 185 8.76 30.22 8.64
CA ASP A 185 9.37 30.70 9.88
C ASP A 185 8.67 30.02 11.07
N THR A 186 9.48 29.57 12.03
CA THR A 186 9.04 28.87 13.25
C THR A 186 8.63 29.86 14.33
#